data_AF-A0A6P0UQW1-F1
#
_entry.id   AF-A0A6P0UQW1-F1
#
_cell.length_a   1.000
_cell.length_b   1.000
_cell.length_c   1.000
_cell.angle_alpha   90.00
_cell.angle_beta   90.00
_cell.angle_gamma   90.00
#
_symmetry.space_group_name_H-M   'P 1'
#
loop_
_entity.id
_entity.type
_entity.pdbx_description
1 polymer ?
#
loop_
_entity_poly.entity_id
_entity_poly.type
_entity_poly.pdbx_seq_one_letter_code
_entity_poly.pdbx_strand_id
1 'polypeptide(L)'
;MEIRNSSTIVNLGEKTLLDEKITLGSNCKKITIGYGCFIGENVYIDVPELVIGDYTTIHKNTTIHGSEKCEIGHNCWIGQNTIIDSIGGMKIGNNVGIGTYSQLWSHMKFGDMLNGCRWNTKKKMVIEDDVWFVGHCIVSPVHAKKGSMAMLGSLVVKDMEENEIYAGSPAKNVKDKMGTQFSEIGIKEKKKIFKNYYKSFILENSIREADLEYEELDEVQIRVGNTRFNLEERSYWPTRSDYEYKFMKYILYDKAKFIPVVK
;
A
#
# COMPACT_ATOMS: atom_id res chain seq x y z
N MET A 1 -12.88 -16.84 -7.05
CA MET A 1 -13.47 -15.62 -6.47
C MET A 1 -14.99 -15.77 -6.48
N GLU A 2 -15.62 -15.68 -5.31
CA GLU A 2 -17.08 -15.65 -5.14
C GLU A 2 -17.56 -14.20 -5.23
N ILE A 3 -18.63 -13.92 -5.98
CA ILE A 3 -19.23 -12.59 -6.09
C ILE A 3 -20.69 -12.67 -5.67
N ARG A 4 -21.03 -12.09 -4.52
CA ARG A 4 -22.38 -12.19 -3.94
C ARG A 4 -23.38 -11.22 -4.54
N ASN A 5 -22.93 -10.06 -5.03
CA ASN A 5 -23.76 -9.17 -5.83
C ASN A 5 -23.46 -9.38 -7.32
N SER A 6 -24.40 -9.99 -8.05
CA SER A 6 -24.27 -10.29 -9.48
C SER A 6 -24.12 -9.06 -10.38
N SER A 7 -24.44 -7.86 -9.88
CA SER A 7 -24.22 -6.59 -10.57
C SER A 7 -22.84 -5.96 -10.34
N THR A 8 -21.96 -6.61 -9.57
CA THR A 8 -20.62 -6.08 -9.29
C THR A 8 -19.77 -6.00 -10.55
N ILE A 9 -19.27 -4.80 -10.86
CA ILE A 9 -18.29 -4.59 -11.92
C ILE A 9 -16.90 -4.85 -11.33
N VAL A 10 -16.13 -5.76 -11.94
CA VAL A 10 -14.76 -6.07 -11.51
C VAL A 10 -13.79 -5.82 -12.65
N ASN A 11 -12.80 -4.95 -12.40
CA ASN A 11 -11.70 -4.66 -13.32
C ASN A 11 -10.40 -5.16 -12.69
N LEU A 12 -9.72 -6.08 -13.38
CA LEU A 12 -8.44 -6.64 -12.92
C LEU A 12 -7.35 -6.26 -13.92
N GLY A 13 -6.27 -5.64 -13.42
CA GLY A 13 -5.08 -5.38 -14.20
C GLY A 13 -4.34 -6.66 -14.55
N GLU A 14 -3.60 -6.64 -15.65
CA GLU A 14 -2.77 -7.76 -16.07
C GLU A 14 -1.72 -8.12 -15.01
N LYS A 15 -1.22 -9.37 -15.06
CA LYS A 15 -0.26 -9.95 -14.09
C LYS A 15 -0.74 -9.93 -12.62
N THR A 16 -1.99 -9.54 -12.35
CA THR A 16 -2.57 -9.64 -11.02
C THR A 16 -2.92 -11.09 -10.70
N LEU A 17 -2.46 -11.53 -9.54
CA LEU A 17 -2.63 -12.89 -9.05
C LEU A 17 -3.69 -12.90 -7.95
N LEU A 18 -4.68 -13.78 -8.11
CA LEU A 18 -5.76 -14.00 -7.16
C LEU A 18 -5.66 -15.44 -6.65
N ASP A 19 -5.58 -15.58 -5.35
CA ASP A 19 -5.56 -16.86 -4.65
C ASP A 19 -6.98 -17.40 -4.41
N GLU A 20 -7.10 -18.54 -3.74
CA GLU A 20 -8.38 -19.20 -3.49
C GLU A 20 -9.28 -18.47 -2.48
N LYS A 21 -10.59 -18.76 -2.51
CA LYS A 21 -11.58 -18.33 -1.50
C LYS A 21 -11.70 -16.81 -1.30
N ILE A 22 -11.36 -16.01 -2.30
CA ILE A 22 -11.65 -14.56 -2.28
C ILE A 22 -13.16 -14.35 -2.45
N THR A 23 -13.77 -13.57 -1.57
CA THR A 23 -15.22 -13.26 -1.61
C THR A 23 -15.45 -11.76 -1.72
N LEU A 24 -16.23 -11.36 -2.73
CA LEU A 24 -16.81 -10.04 -2.87
C LEU A 24 -18.24 -10.09 -2.31
N GLY A 25 -18.48 -9.35 -1.24
CA GLY A 25 -19.75 -9.28 -0.53
C GLY A 25 -20.88 -8.60 -1.32
N SER A 26 -22.07 -8.59 -0.74
CA SER A 26 -23.28 -8.08 -1.39
C SER A 26 -23.30 -6.56 -1.55
N ASN A 27 -22.47 -5.83 -0.80
CA ASN A 27 -22.37 -4.39 -0.90
C ASN A 27 -21.51 -3.95 -2.10
N CYS A 28 -20.68 -4.85 -2.65
CA CYS A 28 -19.79 -4.53 -3.77
C CYS A 28 -20.56 -4.08 -5.01
N LYS A 29 -20.17 -2.94 -5.58
CA LYS A 29 -20.69 -2.42 -6.85
C LYS A 29 -19.60 -2.29 -7.90
N LYS A 30 -18.43 -1.78 -7.50
CA LYS A 30 -17.29 -1.60 -8.40
C LYS A 30 -15.97 -1.90 -7.71
N ILE A 31 -15.24 -2.87 -8.22
CA ILE A 31 -13.93 -3.27 -7.71
C ILE A 31 -12.91 -3.11 -8.82
N THR A 32 -11.85 -2.34 -8.57
CA THR A 32 -10.74 -2.14 -9.50
C THR A 32 -9.44 -2.51 -8.80
N ILE A 33 -8.70 -3.46 -9.38
CA ILE A 33 -7.39 -3.90 -8.90
C ILE A 33 -6.37 -3.66 -10.01
N GLY A 34 -5.32 -2.90 -9.71
CA GLY A 34 -4.28 -2.50 -10.67
C GLY A 34 -3.42 -3.65 -11.18
N TYR A 35 -2.41 -3.32 -11.97
CA TYR A 35 -1.47 -4.26 -12.58
C TYR A 35 -0.55 -4.93 -11.55
N GLY A 36 -0.24 -6.22 -11.72
CA GLY A 36 0.79 -6.91 -10.94
C GLY A 36 0.50 -7.04 -9.44
N CYS A 37 -0.77 -6.91 -9.03
CA CYS A 37 -1.18 -7.06 -7.64
C CYS A 37 -1.17 -8.53 -7.21
N PHE A 38 -1.22 -8.77 -5.91
CA PHE A 38 -1.47 -10.09 -5.33
C PHE A 38 -2.57 -10.02 -4.29
N ILE A 39 -3.58 -10.86 -4.40
CA ILE A 39 -4.67 -11.00 -3.42
C ILE A 39 -4.64 -12.44 -2.89
N GLY A 40 -4.30 -12.59 -1.62
CA GLY A 40 -4.12 -13.89 -0.97
C GLY A 40 -5.41 -14.61 -0.61
N GLU A 41 -5.25 -15.84 -0.10
CA GLU A 41 -6.37 -16.72 0.24
C GLU A 41 -7.35 -16.09 1.24
N ASN A 42 -8.65 -16.37 1.08
CA ASN A 42 -9.67 -16.03 2.07
C ASN A 42 -9.74 -14.53 2.39
N VAL A 43 -9.47 -13.68 1.39
CA VAL A 43 -9.70 -12.24 1.48
C VAL A 43 -11.18 -11.95 1.28
N TYR A 44 -11.77 -11.21 2.21
CA TYR A 44 -13.17 -10.78 2.15
C TYR A 44 -13.26 -9.27 1.91
N ILE A 45 -14.00 -8.88 0.88
CA ILE A 45 -14.19 -7.48 0.47
C ILE A 45 -15.69 -7.18 0.43
N ASP A 46 -16.17 -6.22 1.21
CA ASP A 46 -17.57 -5.78 1.24
C ASP A 46 -17.67 -4.26 1.40
N VAL A 47 -17.31 -3.55 0.33
CA VAL A 47 -17.38 -2.08 0.19
C VAL A 47 -18.06 -1.73 -1.12
N PRO A 48 -18.80 -0.61 -1.23
CA PRO A 48 -19.48 -0.25 -2.48
C PRO A 48 -18.50 -0.05 -3.64
N GLU A 49 -17.37 0.58 -3.36
CA GLU A 49 -16.29 0.79 -4.33
C GLU A 49 -14.93 0.53 -3.67
N LEU A 50 -14.09 -0.25 -4.36
CA LEU A 50 -12.70 -0.49 -4.00
C LEU A 50 -11.79 -0.14 -5.19
N VAL A 51 -10.75 0.64 -4.92
CA VAL A 51 -9.66 0.88 -5.87
C VAL A 51 -8.34 0.48 -5.23
N ILE A 52 -7.59 -0.41 -5.89
CA ILE A 52 -6.24 -0.82 -5.50
C ILE A 52 -5.28 -0.47 -6.64
N GLY A 53 -4.23 0.29 -6.34
CA GLY A 53 -3.18 0.62 -7.29
C GLY A 53 -2.23 -0.54 -7.59
N ASP A 54 -1.49 -0.42 -8.69
CA ASP A 54 -0.48 -1.39 -9.16
C ASP A 54 0.48 -1.89 -8.07
N TYR A 55 0.87 -3.16 -8.21
CA TYR A 55 1.84 -3.87 -7.37
C TYR A 55 1.52 -3.89 -5.87
N THR A 56 0.27 -3.65 -5.50
CA THR A 56 -0.18 -3.81 -4.12
C THR A 56 -0.42 -5.28 -3.80
N THR A 57 -0.01 -5.69 -2.60
CA THR A 57 -0.18 -7.05 -2.08
C THR A 57 -1.11 -7.03 -0.87
N ILE A 58 -2.18 -7.82 -0.95
CA ILE A 58 -3.08 -8.10 0.16
C ILE A 58 -2.91 -9.56 0.55
N HIS A 59 -2.42 -9.80 1.77
CA HIS A 59 -2.20 -11.15 2.27
C HIS A 59 -3.47 -11.80 2.81
N LYS A 60 -3.39 -13.11 3.01
CA LYS A 60 -4.51 -13.98 3.38
C LYS A 60 -5.29 -13.51 4.60
N ASN A 61 -6.57 -13.90 4.67
CA ASN A 61 -7.50 -13.59 5.75
C ASN A 61 -7.70 -12.09 6.03
N THR A 62 -7.35 -11.22 5.07
CA THR A 62 -7.59 -9.78 5.21
C THR A 62 -9.07 -9.48 4.94
N THR A 63 -9.64 -8.62 5.77
CA THR A 63 -11.04 -8.17 5.65
C THR A 63 -11.05 -6.68 5.30
N ILE A 64 -11.71 -6.31 4.20
CA ILE A 64 -11.97 -4.93 3.81
C ILE A 64 -13.48 -4.75 3.78
N HIS A 65 -14.05 -3.95 4.68
CA HIS A 65 -15.50 -3.81 4.76
C HIS A 65 -15.90 -2.35 5.03
N GLY A 66 -17.13 -1.98 4.64
CA GLY A 66 -17.70 -0.71 5.04
C GLY A 66 -18.73 -0.14 4.08
N SER A 67 -19.42 0.90 4.53
CA SER A 67 -20.47 1.56 3.75
C SER A 67 -19.97 2.63 2.77
N GLU A 68 -18.70 3.07 2.89
CA GLU A 68 -18.10 4.09 2.04
C GLU A 68 -16.96 3.50 1.20
N LYS A 69 -16.55 4.23 0.15
CA LYS A 69 -15.46 3.85 -0.74
C LYS A 69 -14.14 3.64 0.03
N CYS A 70 -13.40 2.60 -0.36
CA CYS A 70 -12.03 2.33 0.09
C CYS A 70 -11.03 2.53 -1.06
N GLU A 71 -10.00 3.34 -0.84
CA GLU A 71 -8.92 3.59 -1.80
C GLU A 71 -7.59 3.11 -1.21
N ILE A 72 -6.84 2.31 -1.97
CA ILE A 72 -5.51 1.82 -1.64
C ILE A 72 -4.57 2.13 -2.82
N GLY A 73 -3.48 2.85 -2.55
CA GLY A 73 -2.54 3.27 -3.58
C GLY A 73 -1.67 2.14 -4.15
N HIS A 74 -0.58 2.54 -4.80
CA HIS A 74 0.39 1.65 -5.43
C HIS A 74 1.37 1.08 -4.40
N ASN A 75 1.95 -0.08 -4.71
CA ASN A 75 3.06 -0.71 -3.94
C ASN A 75 2.75 -0.90 -2.43
N CYS A 76 1.49 -1.03 -2.06
CA CYS A 76 1.12 -1.23 -0.66
C CYS A 76 1.32 -2.68 -0.25
N TRP A 77 1.68 -2.88 1.02
CA TRP A 77 1.78 -4.21 1.62
C TRP A 77 0.79 -4.31 2.76
N ILE A 78 -0.23 -5.16 2.63
CA ILE A 78 -1.26 -5.39 3.64
C ILE A 78 -1.09 -6.80 4.19
N GLY A 79 -0.56 -6.90 5.40
CA GLY A 79 -0.23 -8.15 6.06
C GLY A 79 -1.45 -9.00 6.39
N GLN A 80 -1.22 -10.30 6.60
CA GLN A 80 -2.29 -11.26 6.85
C GLN A 80 -3.12 -10.91 8.09
N ASN A 81 -4.40 -11.31 8.07
CA ASN A 81 -5.37 -11.06 9.15
C ASN A 81 -5.55 -9.58 9.49
N THR A 82 -5.36 -8.69 8.51
CA THR A 82 -5.62 -7.26 8.69
C THR A 82 -7.11 -6.96 8.54
N ILE A 83 -7.60 -5.98 9.31
CA ILE A 83 -8.95 -5.42 9.13
C ILE A 83 -8.81 -3.98 8.66
N ILE A 84 -9.48 -3.67 7.54
CA ILE A 84 -9.62 -2.32 7.00
C ILE A 84 -11.11 -1.99 7.01
N ASP A 85 -11.51 -1.13 7.93
CA ASP A 85 -12.87 -0.65 8.04
C ASP A 85 -13.04 0.72 7.35
N SER A 86 -13.95 0.77 6.38
CA SER A 86 -14.28 1.91 5.55
C SER A 86 -15.74 2.38 5.78
N ILE A 87 -16.33 2.17 6.96
CA ILE A 87 -17.65 2.74 7.29
C ILE A 87 -17.64 4.28 7.31
N GLY A 88 -16.54 4.90 7.76
CA GLY A 88 -16.30 6.34 7.69
C GLY A 88 -15.57 6.79 6.42
N GLY A 89 -15.21 5.85 5.55
CA GLY A 89 -14.33 6.06 4.40
C GLY A 89 -12.86 5.82 4.73
N MET A 90 -12.14 5.21 3.79
CA MET A 90 -10.74 4.86 3.90
C MET A 90 -9.96 5.37 2.68
N LYS A 91 -8.90 6.13 2.91
CA LYS A 91 -7.93 6.51 1.87
C LYS A 91 -6.53 6.16 2.32
N ILE A 92 -5.88 5.24 1.61
CA ILE A 92 -4.50 4.81 1.80
C ILE A 92 -3.69 5.24 0.59
N GLY A 93 -2.61 5.98 0.83
CA GLY A 93 -1.67 6.44 -0.19
C GLY A 93 -0.81 5.33 -0.78
N ASN A 94 0.31 5.71 -1.39
CA ASN A 94 1.24 4.82 -2.05
C ASN A 94 2.31 4.31 -1.07
N ASN A 95 2.90 3.16 -1.37
CA ASN A 95 4.04 2.59 -0.65
C ASN A 95 3.77 2.29 0.84
N VAL A 96 2.50 2.24 1.24
CA VAL A 96 2.09 2.07 2.64
C VAL A 96 2.30 0.62 3.07
N GLY A 97 2.91 0.44 4.24
CA GLY A 97 3.02 -0.85 4.90
C GLY A 97 2.00 -0.96 6.03
N ILE A 98 1.14 -1.98 6.00
CA ILE A 98 0.24 -2.34 7.10
C ILE A 98 0.60 -3.75 7.56
N GLY A 99 1.26 -3.81 8.69
CA GLY A 99 1.72 -4.98 9.41
C GLY A 99 0.67 -6.05 9.61
N THR A 100 1.09 -7.32 9.70
CA THR A 100 0.19 -8.43 10.02
C THR A 100 -0.63 -8.16 11.29
N TYR A 101 -1.87 -8.65 11.32
CA TYR A 101 -2.79 -8.50 12.45
C TYR A 101 -3.12 -7.05 12.85
N SER A 102 -2.94 -6.08 11.94
CA SER A 102 -3.32 -4.69 12.21
C SER A 102 -4.81 -4.46 11.97
N GLN A 103 -5.39 -3.46 12.64
CA GLN A 103 -6.79 -3.10 12.52
C GLN A 103 -6.91 -1.59 12.36
N LEU A 104 -7.51 -1.15 11.26
CA LEU A 104 -7.71 0.25 10.92
C LEU A 104 -9.21 0.56 10.93
N TRP A 105 -9.64 1.38 11.89
CA TRP A 105 -11.05 1.67 12.14
C TRP A 105 -11.42 3.10 11.70
N SER A 106 -12.58 3.25 11.05
CA SER A 106 -13.16 4.52 10.61
C SER A 106 -14.53 4.84 11.25
N HIS A 107 -15.03 3.97 12.13
CA HIS A 107 -16.29 4.20 12.86
C HIS A 107 -16.27 3.72 14.30
N MET A 108 -17.21 4.25 15.07
CA MET A 108 -17.62 3.69 16.36
C MET A 108 -19.13 3.84 16.44
N LYS A 109 -19.83 2.72 16.19
CA LYS A 109 -21.28 2.66 16.13
C LYS A 109 -21.79 1.44 16.88
N PHE A 110 -22.36 1.67 18.06
CA PHE A 110 -23.05 0.64 18.82
C PHE A 110 -24.00 1.28 19.83
N GLY A 111 -25.05 0.56 20.22
CA GLY A 111 -26.00 0.97 21.26
C GLY A 111 -27.28 1.59 20.71
N ASP A 112 -28.17 1.93 21.64
CA ASP A 112 -29.53 2.35 21.35
C ASP A 112 -29.66 3.88 21.38
N MET A 113 -29.69 4.49 20.19
CA MET A 113 -29.85 5.93 20.03
C MET A 113 -31.23 6.43 20.51
N LEU A 114 -32.27 5.59 20.45
CA LEU A 114 -33.61 5.91 20.96
C LEU A 114 -33.58 6.07 22.49
N ASN A 115 -32.74 5.28 23.16
CA ASN A 115 -32.47 5.38 24.59
C ASN A 115 -31.29 6.31 24.94
N GLY A 116 -30.89 7.21 24.03
CA GLY A 116 -29.92 8.26 24.32
C GLY A 116 -28.45 7.85 24.21
N CYS A 117 -28.12 6.72 23.58
CA CYS A 117 -26.73 6.44 23.21
C CYS A 117 -26.16 7.58 22.36
N ARG A 118 -24.89 7.94 22.57
CA ARG A 118 -24.19 9.00 21.81
C ARG A 118 -23.07 8.45 20.92
N TRP A 119 -22.85 7.15 20.93
CA TRP A 119 -21.73 6.48 20.24
C TRP A 119 -22.16 5.96 18.87
N ASN A 120 -22.50 6.91 18.00
CA ASN A 120 -22.82 6.66 16.58
C ASN A 120 -22.03 7.65 15.72
N THR A 121 -20.74 7.39 15.56
CA THR A 121 -19.82 8.28 14.86
C THR A 121 -19.09 7.55 13.74
N LYS A 122 -18.78 8.29 12.67
CA LYS A 122 -17.89 7.86 11.60
C LYS A 122 -16.95 9.01 11.27
N LYS A 123 -15.68 8.72 11.03
CA LYS A 123 -14.66 9.70 10.64
C LYS A 123 -13.78 9.04 9.58
N LYS A 124 -13.52 9.77 8.50
CA LYS A 124 -12.64 9.30 7.42
C LYS A 124 -11.24 9.04 7.97
N MET A 125 -10.68 7.88 7.64
CA MET A 125 -9.28 7.57 7.92
C MET A 125 -8.44 7.91 6.70
N VAL A 126 -7.37 8.68 6.91
CA VAL A 126 -6.47 9.14 5.84
C VAL A 126 -5.06 8.73 6.19
N ILE A 127 -4.48 7.87 5.36
CA ILE A 127 -3.10 7.42 5.45
C ILE A 127 -2.38 7.92 4.20
N GLU A 128 -1.37 8.75 4.39
CA GLU A 128 -0.57 9.29 3.28
C GLU A 128 0.53 8.32 2.83
N ASP A 129 1.29 8.74 1.82
CA ASP A 129 2.33 7.94 1.21
C ASP A 129 3.43 7.55 2.20
N ASP A 130 4.02 6.37 2.00
CA ASP A 130 5.15 5.85 2.80
C ASP A 130 4.87 5.68 4.31
N VAL A 131 3.61 5.74 4.75
CA VAL A 131 3.26 5.42 6.14
C VAL A 131 3.49 3.94 6.41
N TRP A 132 4.00 3.63 7.61
CA TRP A 132 4.24 2.25 8.01
C TRP A 132 3.69 1.93 9.40
N PHE A 133 2.66 1.08 9.44
CA PHE A 133 2.22 0.38 10.66
C PHE A 133 2.95 -0.96 10.71
N VAL A 134 3.87 -1.17 11.66
CA VAL A 134 4.81 -2.32 11.61
C VAL A 134 4.11 -3.67 11.70
N GLY A 135 3.24 -3.85 12.69
CA GLY A 135 2.55 -5.11 13.00
C GLY A 135 1.71 -4.95 14.25
N HIS A 136 0.60 -5.69 14.32
CA HIS A 136 -0.31 -5.66 15.47
C HIS A 136 -0.74 -4.23 15.88
N CYS A 137 -0.86 -3.31 14.94
CA CYS A 137 -1.26 -1.94 15.24
C CYS A 137 -2.79 -1.85 15.30
N ILE A 138 -3.33 -1.18 16.31
CA ILE A 138 -4.76 -0.87 16.40
C ILE A 138 -4.90 0.64 16.24
N VAL A 139 -5.66 1.07 15.23
CA VAL A 139 -5.66 2.46 14.79
C VAL A 139 -7.09 2.99 14.77
N SER A 140 -7.31 4.06 15.52
CA SER A 140 -8.54 4.86 15.47
C SER A 140 -8.59 5.71 14.20
N PRO A 141 -9.72 6.34 13.86
CA PRO A 141 -9.79 7.19 12.69
C PRO A 141 -8.91 8.44 12.83
N VAL A 142 -7.75 8.40 12.18
CA VAL A 142 -6.70 9.42 12.25
C VAL A 142 -6.26 9.86 10.84
N HIS A 143 -5.57 10.99 10.79
CA HIS A 143 -4.72 11.38 9.68
C HIS A 143 -3.28 10.97 10.00
N ALA A 144 -2.77 9.95 9.30
CA ALA A 144 -1.36 9.58 9.35
C ALA A 144 -0.62 10.22 8.18
N LYS A 145 0.20 11.24 8.47
CA LYS A 145 0.93 12.01 7.46
C LYS A 145 2.10 11.23 6.87
N LYS A 146 2.57 11.69 5.71
CA LYS A 146 3.58 11.02 4.88
C LYS A 146 4.79 10.55 5.69
N GLY A 147 5.22 9.31 5.44
CA GLY A 147 6.40 8.74 6.08
C GLY A 147 6.31 8.54 7.59
N SER A 148 5.16 8.80 8.23
CA SER A 148 4.98 8.50 9.64
C SER A 148 4.97 6.99 9.90
N MET A 149 5.38 6.58 11.09
CA MET A 149 5.55 5.17 11.41
C MET A 149 5.00 4.84 12.80
N ALA A 150 4.26 3.74 12.91
CA ALA A 150 3.80 3.20 14.18
C ALA A 150 4.48 1.85 14.45
N MET A 151 5.20 1.76 15.56
CA MET A 151 5.96 0.57 15.96
C MET A 151 5.03 -0.60 16.29
N LEU A 152 5.61 -1.80 16.36
CA LEU A 152 4.91 -3.04 16.69
C LEU A 152 4.00 -2.88 17.92
N GLY A 153 2.74 -3.30 17.81
CA GLY A 153 1.78 -3.30 18.92
C GLY A 153 1.25 -1.92 19.33
N SER A 154 1.45 -0.88 18.51
CA SER A 154 1.01 0.48 18.86
C SER A 154 -0.51 0.64 18.81
N LEU A 155 -1.07 1.32 19.82
CA LEU A 155 -2.47 1.77 19.84
C LEU A 155 -2.53 3.25 19.43
N VAL A 156 -2.77 3.51 18.15
CA VAL A 156 -2.79 4.86 17.59
C VAL A 156 -4.18 5.46 17.73
N VAL A 157 -4.30 6.47 18.59
CA VAL A 157 -5.57 7.15 18.93
C VAL A 157 -5.59 8.64 18.56
N LYS A 158 -4.48 9.13 17.98
CA LYS A 158 -4.29 10.52 17.55
C LYS A 158 -3.57 10.55 16.20
N ASP A 159 -3.70 11.66 15.50
CA ASP A 159 -3.02 11.90 14.22
C ASP A 159 -1.50 11.76 14.35
N MET A 160 -0.86 11.31 13.26
CA MET A 160 0.58 11.08 13.18
C MET A 160 1.21 12.12 12.25
N GLU A 161 2.29 12.73 12.71
CA GLU A 161 3.01 13.80 12.02
C GLU A 161 4.04 13.26 11.03
N GLU A 162 4.36 14.08 10.03
CA GLU A 162 5.19 13.69 8.88
C GLU A 162 6.56 13.18 9.32
N ASN A 163 6.92 11.99 8.81
CA ASN A 163 8.19 11.33 9.07
C ASN A 163 8.52 11.10 10.56
N GLU A 164 7.51 11.12 11.45
CA GLU A 164 7.69 10.87 12.88
C GLU A 164 7.33 9.43 13.28
N ILE A 165 7.97 8.93 14.33
CA ILE A 165 7.82 7.55 14.82
C ILE A 165 6.99 7.55 16.10
N TYR A 166 6.02 6.63 16.19
CA TYR A 166 5.09 6.46 17.30
C TYR A 166 5.19 5.06 17.88
N ALA A 167 5.13 4.94 19.21
CA ALA A 167 5.17 3.64 19.88
C ALA A 167 4.31 3.61 21.15
N GLY A 168 3.82 2.41 21.49
CA GLY A 168 3.17 2.12 22.78
C GLY A 168 1.64 2.18 22.74
N SER A 169 1.03 2.05 23.93
CA SER A 169 -0.42 2.07 24.12
C SER A 169 -0.81 2.96 25.30
N PRO A 170 -1.41 4.15 25.06
CA PRO A 170 -1.59 4.78 23.75
C PRO A 170 -0.25 5.15 23.11
N ALA A 171 -0.21 5.17 21.78
CA ALA A 171 0.99 5.49 21.02
C ALA A 171 1.41 6.93 21.27
N LYS A 172 2.70 7.13 21.58
CA LYS A 172 3.32 8.44 21.76
C LYS A 172 4.42 8.61 20.72
N ASN A 173 4.66 9.84 20.31
CA ASN A 173 5.83 10.17 19.51
C ASN A 173 7.10 9.79 20.28
N VAL A 174 8.01 9.08 19.60
CA VAL A 174 9.31 8.63 20.11
C VAL A 174 10.47 9.02 19.19
N LYS A 175 10.27 10.03 18.34
CA LYS A 175 11.27 10.55 17.39
C LYS A 175 12.59 10.90 18.07
N ASP A 176 12.56 11.54 19.23
CA ASP A 176 13.78 11.89 19.97
C ASP A 176 14.62 10.68 20.39
N LYS A 177 14.01 9.49 20.46
CA LYS A 177 14.68 8.24 20.85
C LYS A 177 15.08 7.38 19.65
N MET A 178 14.37 7.47 18.54
CA MET A 178 14.50 6.55 17.39
C MET A 178 14.83 7.24 16.06
N GLY A 179 14.82 8.57 16.02
CA GLY A 179 14.96 9.33 14.78
C GLY A 179 13.68 9.30 13.92
N THR A 180 13.86 9.35 12.61
CA THR A 180 12.81 9.38 11.59
C THR A 180 12.85 8.12 10.73
N GLN A 181 11.75 7.82 10.02
CA GLN A 181 11.73 6.67 9.09
C GLN A 181 12.65 6.91 7.90
N PHE A 182 12.63 8.13 7.34
CA PHE A 182 13.43 8.51 6.19
C PHE A 182 14.47 9.57 6.55
N SER A 183 15.64 9.44 5.96
CA SER A 183 16.67 10.47 5.83
C SER A 183 16.83 10.87 4.36
N GLU A 184 17.32 12.08 4.11
CA GLU A 184 17.61 12.52 2.75
C GLU A 184 18.80 11.75 2.15
N ILE A 185 18.67 11.37 0.88
CA ILE A 185 19.74 10.73 0.09
C ILE A 185 19.89 11.52 -1.20
N GLY A 186 21.10 12.03 -1.46
CA GLY A 186 21.40 12.80 -2.66
C GLY A 186 21.30 11.96 -3.94
N ILE A 187 20.98 12.62 -5.05
CA ILE A 187 20.70 11.97 -6.33
C ILE A 187 21.84 11.09 -6.85
N LYS A 188 23.10 11.52 -6.66
CA LYS A 188 24.29 10.74 -7.05
C LYS A 188 24.38 9.39 -6.34
N GLU A 189 24.05 9.37 -5.04
CA GLU A 189 24.05 8.13 -4.26
C GLU A 189 22.85 7.25 -4.64
N LYS A 190 21.66 7.84 -4.86
CA LYS A 190 20.49 7.10 -5.39
C LYS A 190 20.81 6.39 -6.71
N LYS A 191 21.49 7.07 -7.65
CA LYS A 191 21.92 6.47 -8.93
C LYS A 191 22.87 5.29 -8.72
N LYS A 192 23.87 5.45 -7.85
CA LYS A 192 24.81 4.37 -7.51
C LYS A 192 24.10 3.16 -6.92
N ILE A 193 23.19 3.37 -5.97
CA ILE A 193 22.38 2.30 -5.36
C ILE A 193 21.51 1.62 -6.41
N PHE A 194 20.79 2.40 -7.24
CA PHE A 194 19.90 1.86 -8.26
C PHE A 194 20.66 1.05 -9.32
N LYS A 195 21.84 1.52 -9.75
CA LYS A 195 22.74 0.78 -10.65
C LYS A 195 23.20 -0.55 -10.04
N ASN A 196 23.44 -0.60 -8.73
CA ASN A 196 23.76 -1.85 -8.05
C ASN A 196 22.57 -2.82 -8.04
N TYR A 197 21.34 -2.34 -7.78
CA TYR A 197 20.14 -3.18 -7.87
C TYR A 197 19.94 -3.75 -9.27
N TYR A 198 20.14 -2.93 -10.31
CA TYR A 198 20.13 -3.39 -11.69
C TYR A 198 21.16 -4.50 -11.95
N LYS A 199 22.42 -4.31 -11.54
CA LYS A 199 23.49 -5.30 -11.69
C LYS A 199 23.21 -6.62 -10.95
N SER A 200 22.68 -6.54 -9.75
CA SER A 200 22.27 -7.72 -8.99
C SER A 200 21.11 -8.44 -9.67
N PHE A 201 20.11 -7.69 -10.17
CA PHE A 201 18.96 -8.26 -10.87
C PHE A 201 19.36 -9.09 -12.10
N ILE A 202 20.18 -8.53 -13.00
CA ILE A 202 20.63 -9.24 -14.20
C ILE A 202 21.47 -10.47 -13.87
N LEU A 203 22.36 -10.38 -12.87
CA LEU A 203 23.17 -11.51 -12.42
C LEU A 203 22.31 -12.64 -11.83
N GLU A 204 21.44 -12.33 -10.87
CA GLU A 204 20.60 -13.31 -10.16
C GLU A 204 19.57 -13.98 -11.07
N ASN A 205 19.13 -13.29 -12.12
CA ASN A 205 18.13 -13.82 -13.06
C ASN A 205 18.76 -14.35 -14.37
N SER A 206 20.09 -14.41 -14.46
CA SER A 206 20.82 -14.89 -15.65
C SER A 206 20.39 -14.17 -16.94
N ILE A 207 20.13 -12.85 -16.84
CA ILE A 207 19.73 -11.99 -17.97
C ILE A 207 21.00 -11.45 -18.61
N ARG A 208 21.09 -11.51 -19.94
CA ARG A 208 22.22 -10.89 -20.65
C ARG A 208 22.04 -9.37 -20.62
N GLU A 209 23.13 -8.65 -20.38
CA GLU A 209 23.09 -7.18 -20.28
C GLU A 209 22.50 -6.52 -21.55
N ALA A 210 22.78 -7.09 -22.72
CA ALA A 210 22.22 -6.63 -24.00
C ALA A 210 20.69 -6.80 -24.13
N ASP A 211 20.06 -7.67 -23.32
CA ASP A 211 18.60 -7.86 -23.34
C ASP A 211 17.87 -6.86 -22.43
N LEU A 212 18.60 -6.21 -21.52
CA LEU A 212 18.05 -5.26 -20.57
C LEU A 212 19.10 -4.20 -20.23
N GLU A 213 19.31 -3.25 -21.13
CA GLU A 213 20.37 -2.25 -20.98
C GLU A 213 20.04 -1.22 -19.91
N TYR A 214 21.07 -0.72 -19.21
CA TYR A 214 20.99 0.40 -18.29
C TYR A 214 21.60 1.65 -18.92
N GLU A 215 20.87 2.76 -18.88
CA GLU A 215 21.32 4.04 -19.41
C GLU A 215 20.89 5.20 -18.50
N GLU A 216 21.80 6.12 -18.22
CA GLU A 216 21.47 7.38 -17.55
C GLU A 216 21.06 8.40 -18.61
N LEU A 217 19.82 8.87 -18.54
CA LEU A 217 19.26 9.80 -19.54
C LEU A 217 19.62 11.26 -19.20
N ASP A 218 19.52 11.61 -17.92
CA ASP A 218 19.85 12.94 -17.39
C ASP A 218 20.25 12.85 -15.90
N GLU A 219 20.22 13.96 -15.16
CA GLU A 219 20.60 14.02 -13.75
C GLU A 219 19.74 13.14 -12.83
N VAL A 220 18.46 12.93 -13.14
CA VAL A 220 17.48 12.24 -12.28
C VAL A 220 16.85 11.02 -12.94
N GLN A 221 16.90 10.91 -14.26
CA GLN A 221 16.25 9.87 -15.05
C GLN A 221 17.23 8.77 -15.51
N ILE A 222 16.76 7.53 -15.40
CA ILE A 222 17.44 6.32 -15.85
C ILE A 222 16.48 5.50 -16.69
N ARG A 223 17.02 4.80 -17.70
CA ARG A 223 16.31 3.78 -18.47
C ARG A 223 16.89 2.40 -18.17
N VAL A 224 16.00 1.43 -17.93
CA VAL A 224 16.32 0.00 -17.84
C VAL A 224 15.48 -0.74 -18.87
N GLY A 225 16.12 -1.24 -19.93
CA GLY A 225 15.45 -1.69 -21.15
C GLY A 225 14.65 -0.55 -21.79
N ASN A 226 13.32 -0.71 -21.86
CA ASN A 226 12.43 0.33 -22.37
C ASN A 226 11.76 1.15 -21.26
N THR A 227 11.95 0.78 -19.99
CA THR A 227 11.27 1.42 -18.87
C THR A 227 12.11 2.57 -18.35
N ARG A 228 11.50 3.76 -18.25
CA ARG A 228 12.14 4.95 -17.70
C ARG A 228 11.74 5.15 -16.24
N PHE A 229 12.69 5.56 -15.42
CA PHE A 229 12.55 5.83 -13.99
C PHE A 229 13.04 7.24 -13.67
N ASN A 230 12.32 7.97 -12.83
CA ASN A 230 12.78 9.21 -12.20
C ASN A 230 13.12 8.92 -10.73
N LEU A 231 14.39 9.02 -10.37
CA LEU A 231 14.89 8.72 -9.02
C LEU A 231 14.61 9.83 -7.99
N GLU A 232 14.31 11.04 -8.45
CA GLU A 232 13.97 12.16 -7.57
C GLU A 232 12.50 12.05 -7.14
N GLU A 233 11.59 12.00 -8.11
CA GLU A 233 10.15 11.92 -7.88
C GLU A 233 9.67 10.53 -7.46
N ARG A 234 10.54 9.50 -7.55
CA ARG A 234 10.19 8.09 -7.34
C ARG A 234 9.03 7.66 -8.26
N SER A 235 9.11 8.05 -9.54
CA SER A 235 8.12 7.74 -10.56
C SER A 235 8.72 6.92 -11.71
N TYR A 236 7.89 6.24 -12.49
CA TYR A 236 8.33 5.51 -13.69
C TYR A 236 7.27 5.52 -14.79
N TRP A 237 7.69 5.30 -16.04
CA TRP A 237 6.80 5.22 -17.20
C TRP A 237 6.56 3.76 -17.57
N PRO A 238 5.37 3.20 -17.29
CA PRO A 238 5.11 1.79 -17.53
C PRO A 238 5.13 1.45 -19.01
N THR A 239 5.86 0.40 -19.34
CA THR A 239 5.89 -0.30 -20.64
C THR A 239 5.10 -1.59 -20.58
N ARG A 240 4.85 -2.12 -19.37
CA ARG A 240 4.21 -3.43 -19.12
C ARG A 240 4.93 -4.61 -19.75
N SER A 241 6.21 -4.45 -20.08
CA SER A 241 7.06 -5.55 -20.57
C SER A 241 7.33 -6.58 -19.46
N ASP A 242 7.66 -7.82 -19.85
CA ASP A 242 7.99 -8.88 -18.87
C ASP A 242 9.23 -8.54 -18.05
N TYR A 243 10.23 -7.87 -18.63
CA TYR A 243 11.40 -7.42 -17.90
C TYR A 243 11.07 -6.30 -16.92
N GLU A 244 10.20 -5.35 -17.28
CA GLU A 244 9.71 -4.35 -16.33
C GLU A 244 9.04 -5.01 -15.14
N TYR A 245 8.09 -5.92 -15.40
CA TYR A 245 7.36 -6.62 -14.34
C TYR A 245 8.33 -7.36 -13.40
N LYS A 246 9.28 -8.13 -13.94
CA LYS A 246 10.28 -8.86 -13.16
C LYS A 246 11.17 -7.91 -12.35
N PHE A 247 11.65 -6.83 -12.96
CA PHE A 247 12.53 -5.87 -12.29
C PHE A 247 11.79 -5.08 -11.19
N MET A 248 10.57 -4.61 -11.46
CA MET A 248 9.72 -3.96 -10.47
C MET A 248 9.45 -4.87 -9.27
N LYS A 249 9.12 -6.15 -9.53
CA LYS A 249 8.93 -7.15 -8.46
C LYS A 249 10.21 -7.44 -7.68
N TYR A 250 11.38 -7.36 -8.31
CA TYR A 250 12.68 -7.58 -7.66
C TYR A 250 13.06 -6.46 -6.69
N ILE A 251 12.80 -5.20 -7.07
CA ILE A 251 13.12 -4.04 -6.23
C ILE A 251 12.08 -3.77 -5.14
N LEU A 252 10.82 -4.19 -5.35
CA LEU A 252 9.79 -4.17 -4.32
C LEU A 252 10.04 -5.30 -3.30
N TYR A 253 9.92 -5.08 -1.99
CA TYR A 253 9.48 -3.86 -1.29
C TYR A 253 10.62 -3.12 -0.57
N ASP A 254 11.78 -3.74 -0.42
CA ASP A 254 12.84 -3.34 0.50
C ASP A 254 13.99 -2.58 -0.16
N LYS A 255 14.04 -2.53 -1.50
CA LYS A 255 15.13 -1.87 -2.24
C LYS A 255 14.70 -0.50 -2.75
N ALA A 256 13.70 -0.46 -3.62
CA ALA A 256 13.19 0.79 -4.18
C ALA A 256 11.71 0.67 -4.56
N LYS A 257 11.00 1.78 -4.52
CA LYS A 257 9.58 1.85 -4.88
C LYS A 257 9.37 3.02 -5.84
N PHE A 258 8.76 2.74 -6.99
CA PHE A 258 8.40 3.72 -8.01
C PHE A 258 6.91 3.68 -8.28
N ILE A 259 6.31 4.85 -8.47
CA ILE A 259 4.88 5.03 -8.73
C ILE A 259 4.68 5.26 -10.23
N PRO A 260 3.72 4.58 -10.88
CA PRO A 260 3.49 4.79 -12.30
C PRO A 260 3.03 6.22 -12.57
N VAL A 261 3.63 6.89 -13.55
CA VAL A 261 3.10 8.15 -14.08
C VAL A 261 1.80 7.83 -14.80
N VAL A 262 0.67 8.19 -14.19
CA VAL A 262 -0.65 8.03 -14.80
C VAL A 262 -0.74 8.98 -15.99
N LYS A 263 -1.06 8.46 -17.18
CA LYS A 263 -1.46 9.29 -18.33
C LYS A 263 -2.90 9.76 -18.18
#